data_AF-A0A6I6GJ98-F1
#
_entry.id   AF-A0A6I6GJ98-F1
#
_cell.length_a   1.000
_cell.length_b   1.000
_cell.length_c   1.000
_cell.angle_alpha   90.00
_cell.angle_beta   90.00
_cell.angle_gamma   90.00
#
_symmetry.space_group_name_H-M   'P 1'
#
loop_
_entity.id
_entity.type
_entity.pdbx_description
1 polymer ?
#
loop_
_entity_poly.entity_id
_entity_poly.type
_entity_poly.pdbx_seq_one_letter_code
_entity_poly.pdbx_strand_id
1 'polypeptide(L)' 'MYTLLQHLRDYNGIETVFPFGETYHITASDTWQSEEALQQYLQQLGHEQINIQRITANIEDVFMHLMNQPHD' A
#
# COMPACT_ATOMS: atom_id res chain seq x y z
N MET A 1 1.46 19.52 1.44
CA MET A 1 2.03 18.18 1.62
C MET A 1 1.12 17.24 2.43
N TYR A 2 -0.20 17.20 2.17
CA TYR A 2 -1.13 16.31 2.90
C TYR A 2 -2.22 15.67 2.01
N THR A 3 -2.45 16.22 0.83
CA THR A 3 -3.53 15.81 -0.08
C THR A 3 -3.37 14.37 -0.56
N LEU A 4 -2.15 13.95 -0.95
CA LEU A 4 -1.88 12.58 -1.38
C LEU A 4 -2.13 11.57 -0.26
N LEU A 5 -1.67 11.88 0.96
CA LEU A 5 -1.87 11.03 2.13
C LEU A 5 -3.37 10.86 2.45
N GLN A 6 -4.16 11.94 2.37
CA GLN A 6 -5.60 11.86 2.56
C GLN A 6 -6.27 11.01 1.46
N HIS A 7 -5.91 11.21 0.19
CA HIS A 7 -6.48 10.44 -0.91
C HIS A 7 -6.16 8.94 -0.78
N LEU A 8 -4.95 8.59 -0.34
CA LEU A 8 -4.56 7.21 -0.07
C LEU A 8 -5.35 6.60 1.11
N ARG A 9 -5.67 7.39 2.15
CA ARG A 9 -6.51 6.92 3.27
C ARG A 9 -7.98 6.76 2.90
N ASP A 10 -8.45 7.57 1.96
CA ASP A 10 -9.85 7.55 1.51
C ASP A 10 -10.10 6.43 0.47
N TYR A 11 -9.03 5.91 -0.14
CA TYR A 11 -9.14 4.85 -1.13
C TYR A 11 -9.59 3.52 -0.50
N ASN A 12 -10.75 3.04 -0.94
CA ASN A 12 -11.32 1.78 -0.49
C ASN A 12 -10.46 0.60 -0.98
N GLY A 13 -9.65 0.04 -0.08
CA GLY A 13 -8.65 -1.00 -0.41
C GLY A 13 -7.31 -0.78 0.26
N ILE A 14 -7.07 0.39 0.87
CA ILE A 14 -5.89 0.65 1.69
C ILE A 14 -6.28 0.56 3.17
N GLU A 15 -5.63 -0.33 3.91
CA GLU A 15 -5.86 -0.53 5.34
C GLU A 15 -5.08 0.50 6.16
N THR A 16 -3.82 0.70 5.79
CA THR A 16 -2.91 1.62 6.46
C THR A 16 -1.98 2.27 5.46
N VAL A 17 -1.62 3.53 5.72
CA VAL A 17 -0.61 4.26 4.94
C VAL A 17 0.37 4.96 5.88
N PHE A 18 1.65 4.72 5.63
CA PHE A 18 2.75 5.25 6.40
C PHE A 18 3.75 5.96 5.48
N PRO A 19 4.11 7.23 5.76
CA PRO A 19 5.19 7.88 5.05
C PRO A 19 6.53 7.25 5.46
N PHE A 20 7.38 6.95 4.46
CA PHE A 20 8.71 6.41 4.63
C PHE A 20 9.71 7.17 3.75
N GLY A 21 10.38 8.17 4.33
CA GLY A 21 11.29 9.04 3.58
C GLY A 21 10.56 9.80 2.47
N GLU A 22 10.86 9.45 1.21
CA GLU A 22 10.28 10.05 0.01
C GLU A 22 9.11 9.22 -0.59
N THR A 23 8.80 8.06 0.00
CA THR A 23 7.74 7.16 -0.48
C THR A 23 6.64 6.97 0.57
N TYR A 24 5.52 6.41 0.15
CA TYR A 24 4.43 6.00 1.04
C TYR A 24 4.30 4.49 0.97
N HIS A 25 4.36 3.84 2.13
CA HIS A 25 4.08 2.41 2.26
C HIS A 25 2.60 2.24 2.57
N ILE A 26 1.92 1.48 1.72
CA ILE A 26 0.50 1.17 1.87
C ILE A 26 0.33 -0.32 2.14
N THR A 27 -0.58 -0.66 3.04
CA THR A 27 -1.03 -2.03 3.24
C THR A 27 -2.36 -2.19 2.53
N ALA A 28 -2.41 -3.14 1.60
CA ALA A 28 -3.63 -3.50 0.90
C ALA A 28 -4.57 -4.28 1.83
N SER A 29 -5.84 -3.89 1.86
CA SER A 29 -6.92 -4.64 2.50
C SER A 29 -7.43 -5.76 1.59
N ASP A 30 -8.33 -6.60 2.09
CA ASP A 30 -9.04 -7.62 1.31
C ASP A 30 -9.84 -7.04 0.12
N THR A 31 -10.26 -5.77 0.23
CA THR A 31 -10.96 -5.03 -0.84
C THR A 31 -10.01 -4.38 -1.85
N TRP A 32 -8.70 -4.62 -1.75
CA TRP A 32 -7.72 -4.10 -2.71
C TRP A 32 -7.96 -4.71 -4.09
N GLN A 33 -8.17 -3.86 -5.08
CA GLN A 33 -8.41 -4.31 -6.43
C GLN A 33 -7.10 -4.57 -7.17
N SER A 34 -6.40 -3.50 -7.54
CA SER A 34 -5.20 -3.56 -8.37
C SER A 34 -4.42 -2.25 -8.28
N GLU A 35 -3.11 -2.30 -8.52
CA GLU A 35 -2.24 -1.12 -8.57
C GLU A 35 -2.70 -0.14 -9.67
N GLU A 36 -3.16 -0.65 -10.80
CA GLU A 36 -3.71 0.13 -11.91
C GLU A 36 -4.95 0.93 -11.50
N ALA A 37 -5.83 0.34 -10.70
CA ALA A 37 -7.04 1.00 -10.20
C ALA A 37 -6.70 2.14 -9.24
N LEU A 38 -5.72 1.94 -8.35
CA LEU A 38 -5.21 3.00 -7.49
C LEU A 38 -4.55 4.11 -8.33
N GLN A 39 -3.75 3.74 -9.34
CA GLN A 39 -3.09 4.69 -10.21
C GLN A 39 -4.10 5.58 -10.95
N GLN A 40 -5.14 4.97 -11.53
CA GLN A 40 -6.21 5.70 -12.21
C GLN A 40 -6.95 6.65 -11.26
N TYR A 41 -7.29 6.19 -10.05
CA TYR A 41 -7.92 7.03 -9.03
C TYR A 41 -7.08 8.25 -8.70
N LEU A 42 -5.78 8.07 -8.47
CA LEU A 42 -4.90 9.19 -8.13
C LEU A 42 -4.63 10.13 -9.32
N GLN A 43 -4.57 9.60 -10.55
CA GLN A 43 -4.50 10.43 -11.77
C GLN A 43 -5.76 11.29 -11.93
N GLN A 44 -6.95 10.75 -11.68
CA GLN A 44 -8.20 11.52 -11.70
C GLN A 44 -8.22 12.66 -10.67
N LEU A 45 -7.48 12.50 -9.57
CA LEU A 45 -7.30 13.51 -8.53
C LEU A 45 -6.21 14.55 -8.86
N GLY A 46 -5.63 14.49 -10.06
CA GLY A 46 -4.62 15.42 -10.56
C GLY A 46 -3.17 15.04 -10.24
N HIS A 47 -2.92 13.81 -9.81
CA HIS A 47 -1.56 13.32 -9.55
C HIS A 47 -1.01 12.58 -10.77
N GLU A 48 -0.23 13.27 -11.60
CA GLU A 48 0.26 12.74 -12.89
C GLU A 48 1.60 12.00 -12.80
N GLN A 49 2.35 12.17 -11.71
CA GLN A 49 3.67 11.54 -11.50
C GLN A 49 3.68 10.59 -10.30
N ILE A 50 2.85 9.54 -10.35
CA ILE A 50 2.81 8.52 -9.28
C ILE A 50 3.50 7.26 -9.78
N ASN A 51 4.45 6.79 -8.98
CA ASN A 51 5.05 5.48 -9.15
C ASN A 51 4.53 4.55 -8.04
N ILE A 52 3.76 3.53 -8.41
CA ILE A 52 3.31 2.48 -7.50
C ILE A 52 4.21 1.27 -7.75
N GLN A 53 4.77 0.73 -6.67
CA GLN A 53 5.64 -0.44 -6.72
C GLN A 53 5.12 -1.44 -5.70
N ARG A 54 4.64 -2.59 -6.15
CA ARG A 54 4.37 -3.72 -5.25
C ARG A 54 5.69 -4.27 -4.71
N ILE A 55 5.87 -4.10 -3.41
CA ILE A 55 6.89 -4.80 -2.66
C ILE A 55 6.36 -6.20 -2.32
N THR A 56 6.97 -7.22 -2.91
CA THR A 56 6.70 -8.62 -2.57
C THR A 56 7.44 -8.95 -1.27
N ALA A 57 6.70 -9.35 -0.24
CA ALA A 57 7.24 -10.01 0.95
C ALA A 57 8.23 -11.09 0.52
N ASN A 58 9.51 -10.96 0.90
CA ASN A 58 10.55 -11.90 0.50
C ASN A 58 10.47 -13.18 1.37
N ILE A 59 11.31 -14.19 1.13
CA ILE A 59 11.40 -15.41 1.95
C ILE A 59 11.53 -15.08 3.45
N GLU A 60 12.13 -13.94 3.80
CA GLU A 60 12.24 -13.44 5.17
C GLU A 60 10.89 -13.11 5.82
N ASP A 61 9.93 -12.56 5.08
CA ASP A 61 8.56 -12.30 5.58
C ASP A 61 7.77 -13.60 5.75
N VAL A 62 7.98 -14.59 4.86
CA VAL A 62 7.42 -15.94 5.02
C VAL A 62 8.02 -16.62 6.26
N PHE A 63 9.32 -16.43 6.50
CA PHE A 63 10.01 -16.90 7.70
C PHE A 63 9.46 -16.24 8.97
N MET A 64 9.24 -14.93 8.96
CA MET A 64 8.66 -14.22 10.10
C MET A 64 7.21 -14.63 10.36
N HIS A 65 6.40 -14.84 9.32
CA HIS A 65 5.03 -15.35 9.48
C HIS A 65 5.03 -16.77 10.08
N LEU A 66 5.88 -17.67 9.58
CA LEU A 66 6.01 -19.04 10.11
C LEU A 66 6.52 -19.06 11.56
N MET A 67 7.47 -18.19 11.91
CA MET A 67 8.03 -18.08 13.26
C MET A 67 7.07 -17.44 14.27
N ASN A 68 6.10 -16.64 13.79
CA ASN A 68 5.12 -15.95 14.64
C ASN A 68 3.80 -16.73 14.77
N GLN A 69 3.70 -17.93 14.20
CA GLN A 69 2.63 -18.86 14.58
C GLN A 69 3.02 -19.54 15.91
N PRO A 70 2.24 -19.39 16.99
CA PRO A 70 2.49 -20.13 18.21
C PRO A 70 2.41 -21.63 17.91
N HIS A 71 3.47 -22.33 18.26
CA HIS A 71 3.51 -23.80 18.32
C HIS A 71 2.46 -24.23 19.36
N ASP A 72 1.47 -25.01 18.94
CA ASP A 72 0.61 -25.77 19.85
C ASP A 72 1.39 -26.94 20.46
#